data_AF-A0A3D0YX40-F1
#
_entry.id   AF-A0A3D0YX40-F1
#
_cell.length_a   1.000
_cell.length_b   1.000
_cell.length_c   1.000
_cell.angle_alpha   90.00
_cell.angle_beta   90.00
_cell.angle_gamma   90.00
#
_symmetry.space_group_name_H-M   'P 1'
#
loop_
_entity.id
_entity.type
_entity.pdbx_description
1 polymer ?
#
loop_
_entity_poly.entity_id
_entity_poly.type
_entity_poly.pdbx_seq_one_letter_code
_entity_poly.pdbx_strand_id
1 'polypeptide(L)' 'MTSVIIRTVARILVPFIQLFGMYVIVHGPVSPGGGFQGGVIVGASIILLALSFDLASAEARARREIRIAMDSIAS' A
#
# COMPACT_ATOMS: atom_id res chain seq x y z
N MET A 1 -17.41 -5.87 9.07
CA MET A 1 -17.90 -5.45 7.73
C MET A 1 -16.86 -4.61 6.98
N THR A 2 -16.26 -3.60 7.61
CA THR A 2 -15.16 -2.77 7.05
C THR A 2 -13.95 -3.58 6.56
N SER A 3 -13.56 -4.65 7.27
CA SER A 3 -12.45 -5.54 6.86
C SER A 3 -12.74 -6.33 5.57
N VAL A 4 -14.01 -6.66 5.30
CA VAL A 4 -14.40 -7.40 4.09
C VAL A 4 -14.31 -6.50 2.86
N ILE A 5 -14.72 -5.23 3.01
CA ILE A 5 -14.63 -4.22 1.93
C ILE A 5 -13.16 -4.02 1.55
N ILE A 6 -12.29 -3.77 2.52
CA ILE A 6 -10.86 -3.50 2.24
C ILE A 6 -10.15 -4.73 1.66
N ARG A 7 -10.43 -5.94 2.15
CA ARG A 7 -9.88 -7.16 1.57
C ARG A 7 -10.34 -7.38 0.13
N THR A 8 -11.60 -7.06 -0.16
CA THR A 8 -12.17 -7.19 -1.51
C THR A 8 -11.56 -6.16 -2.45
N VAL A 9 -11.51 -4.90 -2.04
CA VAL A 9 -10.94 -3.80 -2.82
C VAL A 9 -9.44 -4.01 -3.06
N ALA A 10 -8.67 -4.40 -2.03
CA ALA A 10 -7.25 -4.68 -2.18
C ALA A 10 -7.00 -5.84 -3.15
N ARG A 11 -7.77 -6.94 -3.05
CA ARG A 11 -7.66 -8.08 -3.98
C ARG A 11 -7.94 -7.68 -5.43
N ILE A 12 -8.85 -6.72 -5.65
CA ILE A 12 -9.13 -6.18 -6.99
C ILE A 12 -8.03 -5.21 -7.43
N LEU A 13 -7.55 -4.32 -6.56
CA LEU A 13 -6.58 -3.27 -6.91
C LEU A 13 -5.15 -3.78 -7.13
N VAL A 14 -4.70 -4.77 -6.35
CA VAL A 14 -3.35 -5.32 -6.43
C VAL A 14 -2.92 -5.70 -7.85
N PRO A 15 -3.70 -6.45 -8.66
CA PRO A 15 -3.31 -6.76 -10.04
C PRO A 15 -3.18 -5.50 -10.92
N PHE A 16 -4.02 -4.48 -10.74
CA PHE A 16 -3.89 -3.22 -11.50
C PHE A 16 -2.65 -2.43 -11.10
N ILE A 17 -2.31 -2.39 -9.81
CA ILE A 17 -1.09 -1.74 -9.30
C ILE A 17 0.15 -2.47 -9.85
N GLN A 18 0.13 -3.80 -9.91
CA GLN A 18 1.23 -4.59 -10.48
C GLN A 18 1.39 -4.36 -11.98
N LEU A 19 0.29 -4.31 -12.73
CA LEU A 19 0.30 -3.93 -14.15
C LEU A 19 0.88 -2.54 -14.36
N PHE A 20 0.50 -1.58 -13.53
CA PHE A 20 1.06 -0.23 -13.57
C PHE A 20 2.55 -0.20 -13.22
N GLY A 21 2.98 -0.93 -12.19
CA GLY A 21 4.40 -1.07 -11.85
C GLY A 21 5.21 -1.68 -12.97
N MET A 22 4.67 -2.71 -13.63
CA MET A 22 5.28 -3.34 -14.82
C MET A 22 5.39 -2.34 -15.99
N TYR A 23 4.34 -1.54 -16.22
CA TYR A 23 4.35 -0.47 -17.21
C TYR A 23 5.48 0.54 -16.94
N VAL A 24 5.64 0.98 -15.69
CA VAL A 24 6.69 1.92 -15.26
C VAL A 24 8.09 1.33 -15.43
N ILE A 25 8.27 0.02 -15.23
CA ILE A 25 9.55 -0.68 -15.49
C ILE A 25 9.86 -0.64 -16.99
N VAL A 26 8.90 -1.05 -17.83
CA VAL A 26 9.10 -1.18 -19.29
C VAL A 26 9.25 0.18 -19.96
N HIS A 27 8.50 1.20 -19.52
CA HIS A 27 8.52 2.55 -20.11
C HIS A 27 9.48 3.52 -19.42
N GLY A 28 10.31 3.04 -18.49
CA GLY A 28 11.33 3.84 -17.82
C GLY A 28 12.30 4.61 -18.74
N PRO A 29 12.61 4.15 -19.97
CA PRO A 29 13.43 4.94 -20.91
C PRO A 29 12.73 6.17 -21.51
N VAL A 30 11.38 6.19 -21.52
CA VAL A 30 10.57 7.18 -22.29
C VAL A 30 9.72 8.06 -21.37
N SER A 31 9.33 7.55 -20.21
CA SER A 31 8.56 8.23 -19.18
C SER A 31 9.44 8.44 -17.95
N PRO A 32 9.26 9.52 -17.15
CA PRO A 32 9.87 9.61 -15.82
C PRO A 32 9.50 8.35 -15.03
N GLY A 33 10.50 7.54 -14.70
CA GLY A 33 10.29 6.14 -14.33
C GLY A 33 11.59 5.32 -14.34
N GLY A 34 11.45 4.01 -14.12
CA GLY A 34 12.57 3.06 -14.17
C GLY A 34 12.37 1.84 -13.29
N GLY A 35 13.35 0.94 -13.33
CA GLY A 35 13.31 -0.33 -12.58
C GLY A 35 13.16 -0.15 -11.07
N PHE A 36 13.79 0.87 -10.47
CA PHE A 36 13.65 1.14 -9.04
C PHE A 36 12.24 1.60 -8.67
N GLN A 37 11.72 2.64 -9.34
CA GLN A 37 10.40 3.19 -9.04
C GLN A 37 9.29 2.17 -9.30
N GLY A 38 9.36 1.45 -10.44
CA GLY A 38 8.41 0.38 -10.74
C GLY A 38 8.53 -0.81 -9.77
N GLY A 39 9.75 -1.13 -9.31
CA GLY A 39 9.98 -2.11 -8.25
C GLY A 39 9.33 -1.71 -6.92
N VAL A 40 9.41 -0.43 -6.53
CA VAL A 40 8.72 0.10 -5.34
C VAL A 40 7.20 0.00 -5.48
N ILE A 41 6.63 0.30 -6.65
CA ILE A 41 5.19 0.16 -6.91
C ILE A 41 4.73 -1.29 -6.76
N VAL A 42 5.46 -2.23 -7.36
CA VAL A 42 5.17 -3.67 -7.23
C VAL A 42 5.32 -4.12 -5.78
N GLY A 43 6.37 -3.70 -5.07
CA GLY A 43 6.58 -4.00 -3.65
C GLY A 43 5.47 -3.45 -2.76
N ALA A 44 5.02 -2.22 -2.99
CA ALA A 44 3.91 -1.60 -2.29
C ALA A 44 2.60 -2.37 -2.50
N SER A 45 2.36 -2.94 -3.68
CA SER A 45 1.19 -3.80 -3.93
C SER A 45 1.21 -5.07 -3.08
N ILE A 46 2.38 -5.65 -2.83
CA ILE A 46 2.53 -6.84 -1.96
C ILE A 46 2.32 -6.46 -0.50
N ILE A 47 2.85 -5.31 -0.07
CA ILE A 47 2.61 -4.78 1.28
C ILE A 47 1.12 -4.51 1.48
N LEU A 48 0.45 -3.87 0.50
CA LEU A 48 -0.99 -3.61 0.53
C LEU A 48 -1.78 -4.92 0.65
N LEU A 49 -1.40 -5.95 -0.11
CA LEU A 49 -2.02 -7.27 -0.03
C LEU A 49 -1.84 -7.87 1.37
N ALA A 50 -0.63 -7.84 1.93
CA ALA A 50 -0.34 -8.35 3.27
C ALA A 50 -1.14 -7.62 4.36
N LEU A 51 -1.20 -6.28 4.30
CA LEU A 51 -1.99 -5.44 5.20
C LEU A 51 -3.50 -5.69 5.04
N SER A 52 -3.97 -6.05 3.85
CA SER A 52 -5.40 -6.34 3.63
C SER A 52 -5.86 -7.65 4.28
N PHE A 53 -4.96 -8.60 4.53
CA PHE A 53 -5.26 -9.85 5.23
C PHE A 53 -5.16 -9.71 6.76
N ASP A 54 -4.25 -8.88 7.26
CA ASP A 54 -4.09 -8.57 8.70
C ASP A 54 -4.51 -7.13 9.06
N LEU A 55 -5.56 -6.66 8.37
CA LEU A 55 -5.98 -5.26 8.43
C LEU A 55 -6.37 -4.81 9.83
N ALA A 56 -7.00 -5.70 10.62
CA ALA A 56 -7.40 -5.39 11.99
C ALA A 56 -6.18 -5.01 12.85
N SER A 57 -5.08 -5.73 12.71
CA SER A 57 -3.83 -5.47 13.44
C SER A 57 -3.11 -4.23 12.91
N ALA A 58 -3.12 -4.04 11.58
CA ALA A 58 -2.52 -2.86 10.93
C ALA A 58 -3.24 -1.56 11.31
N GLU A 59 -4.57 -1.56 11.27
CA GLU A 59 -5.41 -0.40 11.60
C GLU A 59 -5.32 -0.07 13.11
N ALA A 60 -5.23 -1.10 13.97
CA ALA A 60 -5.00 -0.92 15.40
C ALA A 60 -3.63 -0.32 15.69
N ARG A 61 -2.57 -0.70 14.96
CA ARG A 61 -1.24 -0.08 15.07
C ARG A 61 -1.26 1.36 14.57
N ALA A 62 -1.80 1.63 13.39
CA ALA A 62 -1.87 2.98 12.83
C ALA A 62 -2.63 3.95 13.74
N ARG A 63 -3.78 3.53 14.29
CA ARG A 63 -4.51 4.33 15.29
C ARG A 63 -3.69 4.58 16.56
N ARG A 64 -2.91 3.59 17.00
CA ARG A 64 -2.07 3.72 18.19
C ARG A 64 -0.96 4.74 17.97
N GLU A 65 -0.27 4.69 16.83
CA GLU A 65 0.77 5.68 16.46
C GLU A 65 0.21 7.10 16.39
N ILE A 66 -0.95 7.28 15.73
CA ILE A 66 -1.62 8.59 15.67
C ILE A 66 -1.99 9.08 17.06
N ARG A 67 -2.51 8.20 17.92
CA ARG A 67 -2.88 8.56 19.29
C ARG A 67 -1.66 8.96 20.13
N ILE A 68 -0.56 8.23 20.01
CA ILE A 68 0.71 8.57 20.67
C ILE A 68 1.23 9.92 20.18
N ALA A 69 1.18 10.19 18.87
CA ALA A 69 1.57 11.47 18.30
C ALA A 69 0.68 12.62 18.80
N MET A 70 -0.64 12.40 18.91
CA MET A 70 -1.57 13.37 19.48
C MET A 70 -1.30 13.64 20.97
N ASP A 71 -1.08 12.57 21.75
CA ASP A 71 -0.74 12.68 23.17
C ASP A 71 0.59 13.41 23.37
N SER A 72 1.54 13.24 22.44
CA SER A 72 2.85 13.92 22.43
C SER A 72 2.79 15.41 22.03
N ILE A 73 1.74 15.86 21.34
CA ILE A 73 1.54 17.27 20.98
C ILE A 73 0.73 17.99 22.08
N ALA A 74 -0.09 17.25 22.82
CA ALA A 74 -0.88 17.76 23.93
C ALA A 74 -0.10 17.89 25.25
N SER A 75 1.08 17.28 25.36
CA SER A 75 2.03 17.36 26.47
C SER A 75 3.13 18.38 26.23
#